data_AF-A0A125K441-F1
#
_entry.id   AF-A0A125K441-F1
#
_cell.length_a   1.000
_cell.length_b   1.000
_cell.length_c   1.000
_cell.angle_alpha   90.00
_cell.angle_beta   90.00
_cell.angle_gamma   90.00
#
_symmetry.space_group_name_H-M   'P 1'
#
loop_
_entity.id
_entity.type
_entity.pdbx_description
1 polymer ?
#
loop_
_entity_poly.entity_id
_entity_poly.type
_entity_poly.pdbx_seq_one_letter_code
_entity_poly.pdbx_strand_id
1 'polypeptide(L)'
;MERQMGRFSQDVEGKPRGAPRAYEDAARLGLIDPPIRRLIEAFNRDSDQIRTFACCAGHSFLGRLYRTPYVWFCAPVPAAARLDAQLRSPCGEAVNELRFIWEVRSHFHAGELRFVLSPSNISQHWFVPRHWLDDDFAILEHIVRAQLIKKDACAIENTVARMASSLNEVAHGIEQRSAVSGS
;
A
#
# COMPACT_ATOMS: atom_id res chain seq x y z
N MET A 1 -40.74 -20.39 29.63
CA MET A 1 -40.20 -19.01 29.56
C MET A 1 -38.77 -19.12 29.04
N GLU A 2 -38.64 -19.42 27.74
CA GLU A 2 -37.35 -19.64 27.07
C GLU A 2 -36.72 -18.29 26.76
N ARG A 3 -35.48 -18.09 27.21
CA ARG A 3 -34.70 -16.89 26.91
C ARG A 3 -34.21 -17.00 25.46
N GLN A 4 -34.67 -16.07 24.63
CA GLN A 4 -34.11 -15.77 23.31
C GLN A 4 -32.63 -15.36 23.45
N MET A 5 -31.73 -16.34 23.34
CA MET A 5 -30.36 -16.11 22.87
C MET A 5 -30.39 -16.23 21.35
N GLY A 6 -30.11 -15.14 20.64
CA GLY A 6 -30.09 -15.21 19.18
C GLY A 6 -30.10 -13.87 18.47
N ARG A 7 -29.09 -13.04 18.72
CA ARG A 7 -28.70 -12.00 17.75
C ARG A 7 -27.19 -12.03 17.56
N PHE A 8 -26.66 -13.21 17.25
CA PHE A 8 -25.35 -13.29 16.62
C PHE A 8 -25.46 -12.62 15.25
N SER A 9 -24.71 -11.53 15.12
CA SER A 9 -24.58 -10.70 13.93
C SER A 9 -24.31 -11.61 12.72
N GLN A 10 -25.20 -11.57 11.72
CA GLN A 10 -25.20 -12.51 10.59
C GLN A 10 -23.81 -12.68 9.98
N ASP A 11 -23.43 -13.95 9.87
CA ASP A 11 -22.21 -14.44 9.24
C ASP A 11 -22.23 -14.15 7.74
N VAL A 12 -21.13 -13.62 7.22
CA VAL A 12 -20.92 -13.54 5.78
C VAL A 12 -20.19 -14.81 5.38
N GLU A 13 -20.85 -15.71 4.65
CA GLU A 13 -20.31 -17.02 4.25
C GLU A 13 -19.88 -17.90 5.44
N GLY A 14 -20.66 -17.94 6.52
CA GLY A 14 -20.42 -18.84 7.67
C GLY A 14 -19.17 -18.50 8.51
N LYS A 15 -18.52 -17.36 8.26
CA LYS A 15 -17.44 -16.83 9.10
C LYS A 15 -17.94 -15.63 9.92
N PRO A 16 -17.52 -15.52 11.19
CA PRO A 16 -17.92 -14.41 12.04
C PRO A 16 -17.44 -13.08 11.45
N ARG A 17 -18.20 -12.00 11.69
CA ARG A 17 -17.76 -10.64 11.36
C ARG A 17 -16.43 -10.35 12.05
N GLY A 18 -15.47 -9.80 11.31
CA GLY A 18 -14.12 -9.51 11.80
C GLY A 18 -13.13 -10.67 11.69
N ALA A 19 -13.56 -11.85 11.24
CA ALA A 19 -12.62 -12.90 10.87
C ALA A 19 -11.68 -12.42 9.74
N PRO A 20 -10.37 -12.72 9.80
CA PRO A 20 -9.44 -12.41 8.72
C PRO A 20 -9.91 -13.00 7.39
N ARG A 21 -9.79 -12.21 6.32
CA ARG A 21 -10.12 -12.62 4.95
C ARG A 21 -9.06 -12.10 3.99
N ALA A 22 -8.88 -12.83 2.89
CA ALA A 22 -8.10 -12.32 1.77
C ALA A 22 -8.78 -11.07 1.20
N TYR A 23 -7.99 -10.20 0.58
CA TYR A 23 -8.48 -8.93 0.03
C TYR A 23 -9.59 -9.16 -1.00
N GLU A 24 -9.45 -10.16 -1.87
CA GLU A 24 -10.38 -10.47 -2.96
C GLU A 24 -11.77 -10.83 -2.41
N ASP A 25 -11.82 -11.64 -1.35
CA ASP A 25 -13.05 -11.99 -0.66
C ASP A 25 -13.66 -10.78 0.05
N ALA A 26 -12.84 -10.00 0.76
CA ALA A 26 -13.31 -8.81 1.47
C ALA A 26 -13.90 -7.77 0.50
N ALA A 27 -13.28 -7.59 -0.66
CA ALA A 27 -13.74 -6.70 -1.72
C ALA A 27 -15.04 -7.21 -2.35
N ARG A 28 -15.09 -8.49 -2.76
CA ARG A 28 -16.28 -9.14 -3.35
C ARG A 28 -17.50 -9.06 -2.43
N LEU A 29 -17.28 -9.21 -1.12
CA LEU A 29 -18.34 -9.20 -0.10
C LEU A 29 -18.68 -7.79 0.42
N GLY A 30 -18.02 -6.74 -0.08
CA GLY A 30 -18.27 -5.36 0.35
C GLY A 30 -17.90 -5.09 1.81
N LEU A 31 -16.93 -5.81 2.36
CA LEU A 31 -16.51 -5.74 3.77
C LEU A 31 -15.49 -4.63 4.05
N ILE A 32 -14.94 -4.01 3.01
CA ILE A 32 -14.00 -2.89 3.12
C ILE A 32 -14.79 -1.59 3.32
N ASP A 33 -14.47 -0.88 4.41
CA ASP A 33 -15.06 0.41 4.76
C ASP A 33 -15.09 1.33 3.51
N PRO A 34 -16.28 1.82 3.09
CA PRO A 34 -16.39 2.58 1.84
C PRO A 34 -15.41 3.74 1.70
N PRO A 35 -15.13 4.55 2.75
CA PRO A 35 -14.24 5.70 2.60
C PRO A 35 -12.78 5.38 2.28
N ILE A 36 -12.25 4.23 2.74
CA ILE A 36 -10.85 3.85 2.51
C ILE A 36 -10.71 2.89 1.32
N ARG A 37 -11.81 2.43 0.74
CA ARG A 37 -11.84 1.35 -0.25
C ARG A 37 -10.88 1.59 -1.42
N ARG A 38 -10.91 2.77 -2.03
CA ARG A 38 -10.06 3.08 -3.19
C ARG A 38 -8.57 3.06 -2.87
N LEU A 39 -8.20 3.46 -1.66
CA LEU A 39 -6.83 3.33 -1.16
C LEU A 39 -6.45 1.84 -1.04
N ILE A 40 -7.32 1.01 -0.49
CA ILE A 40 -7.06 -0.45 -0.38
C ILE A 40 -6.94 -1.09 -1.77
N GLU A 41 -7.79 -0.70 -2.72
CA GLU A 41 -7.68 -1.13 -4.12
C GLU A 41 -6.35 -0.70 -4.75
N ALA A 42 -5.87 0.51 -4.45
CA ALA A 42 -4.56 0.97 -4.94
C ALA A 42 -3.41 0.14 -4.37
N PHE A 43 -3.44 -0.20 -3.07
CA PHE A 43 -2.44 -1.07 -2.47
C PHE A 43 -2.40 -2.46 -3.10
N ASN A 44 -3.55 -3.07 -3.38
CA ASN A 44 -3.63 -4.44 -3.92
C ASN A 44 -3.64 -4.51 -5.46
N ARG A 45 -3.34 -3.40 -6.16
CA ARG A 45 -3.31 -3.40 -7.63
C ARG A 45 -2.23 -4.32 -8.21
N ASP A 46 -1.08 -4.42 -7.54
CA ASP A 46 0.01 -5.36 -7.85
C ASP A 46 0.26 -6.23 -6.61
N SER A 47 -0.57 -7.27 -6.45
CA SER A 47 -0.62 -8.12 -5.25
C SER A 47 0.66 -8.96 -5.01
N ASP A 48 1.56 -9.01 -6.01
CA ASP A 48 2.87 -9.62 -5.90
C ASP A 48 3.88 -8.73 -5.18
N GLN A 49 3.64 -7.41 -5.16
CA GLN A 49 4.48 -6.46 -4.45
C GLN A 49 3.87 -5.93 -3.17
N ILE A 50 2.57 -5.68 -3.16
CA ILE A 50 1.91 -5.10 -2.00
C ILE A 50 0.60 -5.84 -1.78
N ARG A 51 0.43 -6.37 -0.57
CA ARG A 51 -0.79 -7.07 -0.17
C ARG A 51 -1.28 -6.57 1.16
N THR A 52 -2.50 -6.05 1.21
CA THR A 52 -3.11 -5.66 2.47
C THR A 52 -3.72 -6.87 3.17
N PHE A 53 -3.66 -6.90 4.50
CA PHE A 53 -4.28 -7.97 5.29
C PHE A 53 -5.18 -7.44 6.41
N ALA A 54 -5.12 -6.16 6.73
CA ALA A 54 -6.08 -5.50 7.61
C ALA A 54 -6.16 -4.01 7.28
N CYS A 55 -7.33 -3.41 7.42
CA CYS A 55 -7.50 -1.96 7.31
C CYS A 55 -8.62 -1.48 8.22
N CYS A 56 -8.66 -0.17 8.47
CA CYS A 56 -9.78 0.52 9.08
C CYS A 56 -9.79 1.96 8.56
N ALA A 57 -10.97 2.46 8.17
CA ALA A 57 -11.12 3.86 7.75
C ALA A 57 -11.05 4.85 8.92
N GLY A 58 -10.86 4.36 10.15
CA GLY A 58 -10.98 5.14 11.38
C GLY A 58 -12.45 5.33 11.76
N HIS A 59 -12.72 5.40 13.06
CA HIS A 59 -14.06 5.59 13.58
C HIS A 59 -14.12 6.77 14.54
N SER A 60 -15.10 7.63 14.32
CA SER A 60 -15.37 8.79 15.16
C SER A 60 -16.82 8.81 15.62
N PHE A 61 -17.05 9.36 16.79
CA PHE A 61 -18.38 9.66 17.33
C PHE A 61 -18.41 11.13 17.70
N LEU A 62 -19.35 11.90 17.14
CA LEU A 62 -19.41 13.36 17.27
C LEU A 62 -18.07 14.04 16.90
N GLY A 63 -17.41 13.53 15.86
CA GLY A 63 -16.08 13.98 15.39
C GLY A 63 -14.92 13.70 16.34
N ARG A 64 -15.16 13.07 17.49
CA ARG A 64 -14.10 12.54 18.35
C ARG A 64 -13.67 11.17 17.84
N LEU A 65 -12.41 11.05 17.43
CA LEU A 65 -11.85 9.79 16.95
C LEU A 65 -11.62 8.84 18.12
N TYR A 66 -12.17 7.63 18.05
CA TYR A 66 -11.91 6.57 19.05
C TYR A 66 -11.17 5.37 18.44
N ARG A 67 -11.03 5.32 17.11
CA ARG A 67 -10.17 4.36 16.41
C ARG A 67 -9.42 5.06 15.28
N THR A 68 -8.10 5.04 15.37
CA THR A 68 -7.19 5.58 14.34
C THR A 68 -7.30 4.78 13.04
N PRO A 69 -7.37 5.44 11.87
CA PRO A 69 -7.32 4.74 10.59
C PRO A 69 -5.96 4.08 10.37
N TYR A 70 -5.96 2.96 9.65
CA TYR A 70 -4.73 2.26 9.30
C TYR A 70 -4.89 1.38 8.06
N VAL A 71 -3.78 1.08 7.42
CA VAL A 71 -3.64 0.03 6.41
C VAL A 71 -2.44 -0.83 6.76
N TRP A 72 -2.68 -2.10 7.06
CA TRP A 72 -1.64 -3.10 7.27
C TRP A 72 -1.37 -3.85 5.97
N PHE A 73 -0.10 -3.95 5.62
CA PHE A 73 0.32 -4.57 4.36
C PHE A 73 1.67 -5.29 4.47
N CYS A 74 1.86 -6.26 3.58
CA CYS A 74 3.14 -6.88 3.30
C CYS A 74 3.70 -6.27 2.01
N ALA A 75 5.01 -5.98 2.00
CA ALA A 75 5.71 -5.51 0.81
C ALA A 75 7.22 -5.78 0.95
N PRO A 76 7.98 -5.84 -0.17
CA PRO A 76 9.43 -5.74 -0.11
C PRO A 76 9.87 -4.44 0.58
N VAL A 77 10.92 -4.51 1.40
CA VAL A 77 11.50 -3.33 2.10
C VAL A 77 11.73 -2.14 1.16
N PRO A 78 12.29 -2.30 -0.05
CA PRO A 78 12.47 -1.18 -0.98
C PRO A 78 11.16 -0.51 -1.39
N ALA A 79 10.06 -1.25 -1.52
CA ALA A 79 8.76 -0.68 -1.87
C ALA A 79 8.18 0.13 -0.70
N ALA A 80 8.24 -0.40 0.52
CA ALA A 80 7.82 0.32 1.72
C ALA A 80 8.66 1.58 1.96
N ALA A 81 9.98 1.51 1.74
CA ALA A 81 10.89 2.65 1.88
C ALA A 81 10.60 3.76 0.86
N ARG A 82 10.27 3.43 -0.39
CA ARG A 82 9.86 4.43 -1.39
C ARG A 82 8.56 5.13 -1.00
N LEU A 83 7.59 4.38 -0.47
CA LEU A 83 6.34 4.96 0.03
C LEU A 83 6.61 5.93 1.20
N ASP A 84 7.41 5.51 2.20
CA ASP A 84 7.79 6.37 3.33
C ASP A 84 8.55 7.63 2.87
N ALA A 85 9.52 7.48 1.97
CA ALA A 85 10.28 8.61 1.43
C ALA A 85 9.39 9.61 0.69
N GLN A 86 8.37 9.11 -0.04
CA GLN A 86 7.42 9.99 -0.71
C GLN A 86 6.55 10.73 0.29
N LEU A 87 6.07 10.08 1.36
CA LEU A 87 5.27 10.72 2.42
C LEU A 87 6.06 11.77 3.20
N ARG A 88 7.39 11.67 3.24
CA ARG A 88 8.28 12.62 3.91
C ARG A 88 8.87 13.67 2.97
N SER A 89 8.63 13.58 1.65
CA SER A 89 9.30 14.46 0.68
C SER A 89 8.75 15.89 0.78
N PRO A 90 9.58 16.89 1.18
CA PRO A 90 9.12 18.27 1.30
C PRO A 90 8.80 18.91 -0.06
N CYS A 91 9.26 18.31 -1.16
CA CYS A 91 9.05 18.79 -2.52
C CYS A 91 7.86 18.10 -3.23
N GLY A 92 7.16 17.17 -2.58
CA GLY A 92 6.00 16.52 -3.16
C GLY A 92 4.75 17.38 -3.01
N GLU A 93 4.20 17.91 -4.10
CA GLU A 93 2.95 18.70 -4.08
C GLU A 93 1.83 17.99 -3.30
N ALA A 94 1.65 16.70 -3.54
CA ALA A 94 0.65 15.86 -2.86
C ALA A 94 0.87 15.72 -1.34
N VAL A 95 2.11 15.85 -0.83
CA VAL A 95 2.39 15.72 0.62
C VAL A 95 1.97 16.99 1.36
N ASN A 96 2.09 18.16 0.71
CA ASN A 96 1.66 19.43 1.29
C ASN A 96 0.14 19.56 1.43
N GLU A 97 -0.61 18.67 0.79
CA GLU A 97 -2.08 18.60 0.87
C GLU A 97 -2.57 17.65 1.98
N LEU A 98 -1.71 16.77 2.51
CA LEU A 98 -2.07 15.88 3.61
C LEU A 98 -2.32 16.69 4.90
N ARG A 99 -3.46 16.47 5.53
CA ARG A 99 -3.84 17.12 6.79
C ARG A 99 -3.15 16.47 7.98
N PHE A 100 -2.90 15.18 7.92
CA PHE A 100 -2.19 14.43 8.95
C PHE A 100 -0.80 13.98 8.48
N ILE A 101 0.10 13.80 9.43
CA ILE A 101 1.41 13.21 9.17
C ILE A 101 1.20 11.70 9.07
N TRP A 102 1.25 11.16 7.86
CA TRP A 102 1.15 9.73 7.60
C TRP A 102 2.53 9.07 7.58
N GLU A 103 2.64 7.94 8.26
CA GLU A 103 3.90 7.21 8.40
C GLU A 103 3.75 5.75 8.03
N VAL A 104 4.79 5.19 7.42
CA VAL A 104 4.97 3.75 7.27
C VAL A 104 5.83 3.25 8.41
N ARG A 105 5.27 2.38 9.27
CA ARG A 105 5.98 1.77 10.39
C ARG A 105 6.13 0.28 10.16
N SER A 106 7.28 -0.28 10.53
CA SER A 106 7.56 -1.72 10.42
C SER A 106 7.23 -2.46 11.70
N HIS A 107 6.75 -3.69 11.57
CA HIS A 107 6.44 -4.58 12.68
C HIS A 107 6.75 -6.03 12.28
N PHE A 108 7.32 -6.80 13.20
CA PHE A 108 7.38 -8.24 13.05
C PHE A 108 6.08 -8.88 13.56
N HIS A 109 5.47 -9.73 12.75
CA HIS A 109 4.30 -10.50 13.15
C HIS A 109 4.44 -11.93 12.64
N ALA A 110 4.39 -12.90 13.55
CA ALA A 110 4.54 -14.33 13.24
C ALA A 110 5.78 -14.67 12.39
N GLY A 111 6.91 -13.97 12.64
CA GLY A 111 8.17 -14.18 11.92
C GLY A 111 8.29 -13.43 10.58
N GLU A 112 7.26 -12.70 10.17
CA GLU A 112 7.26 -11.92 8.92
C GLU A 112 7.38 -10.43 9.21
N LEU A 113 8.14 -9.72 8.39
CA LEU A 113 8.18 -8.25 8.39
C LEU A 113 6.93 -7.71 7.69
N ARG A 114 6.17 -6.89 8.41
CA ARG A 114 4.95 -6.24 7.93
C ARG A 114 5.02 -4.75 8.16
N PHE A 115 4.20 -4.01 7.43
CA PHE A 115 4.15 -2.56 7.50
C PHE A 115 2.74 -2.07 7.82
N VAL A 116 2.67 -0.93 8.50
CA VAL A 116 1.42 -0.21 8.75
C VAL A 116 1.55 1.23 8.29
N LEU A 117 0.60 1.65 7.46
CA LEU A 117 0.38 3.06 7.12
C LEU A 117 -0.68 3.62 8.05
N SER A 118 -0.36 4.67 8.80
CA SER A 118 -1.28 5.32 9.74
C SER A 118 -0.86 6.76 10.05
N PRO A 119 -1.77 7.65 10.44
CA PRO A 119 -1.40 9.01 10.81
C PRO A 119 -0.82 9.04 12.23
N SER A 120 0.36 9.62 12.41
CA SER A 120 1.10 9.64 13.69
C SER A 120 0.69 10.79 14.60
N ASN A 121 0.23 11.91 14.05
CA ASN A 121 -0.17 13.09 14.82
C ASN A 121 -1.68 13.19 15.09
N ILE A 122 -2.50 12.27 14.57
CA ILE A 122 -3.97 12.40 14.64
C ILE A 122 -4.51 12.49 16.08
N SER A 123 -3.85 11.85 17.05
CA SER A 123 -4.25 11.87 18.46
C SER A 123 -4.06 13.24 19.12
N GLN A 124 -3.33 14.16 18.47
CA GLN A 124 -3.15 15.54 18.92
C GLN A 124 -4.38 16.41 18.62
N HIS A 125 -5.31 15.92 17.79
CA HIS A 125 -6.53 16.62 17.44
C HIS A 125 -7.69 16.16 18.34
N TRP A 126 -8.29 17.11 19.06
CA TRP A 126 -9.47 16.83 19.89
C TRP A 126 -10.72 16.50 19.05
N PHE A 127 -10.77 17.02 17.83
CA PHE A 127 -11.86 16.85 16.86
C PHE A 127 -11.28 16.61 15.46
N VAL A 128 -11.77 15.56 14.80
CA VAL A 128 -11.37 15.14 13.45
C VAL A 128 -12.64 15.03 12.61
N PRO A 129 -12.97 16.05 11.80
CA PRO A 129 -14.03 15.96 10.81
C PRO A 129 -13.77 14.78 9.86
N ARG A 130 -14.83 14.05 9.50
CA ARG A 130 -14.70 12.88 8.62
C ARG A 130 -14.05 13.22 7.27
N HIS A 131 -14.43 14.36 6.68
CA HIS A 131 -13.91 14.78 5.39
C HIS A 131 -12.40 15.03 5.40
N TRP A 132 -11.78 15.37 6.54
CA TRP A 132 -10.32 15.50 6.61
C TRP A 132 -9.61 14.17 6.36
N LEU A 133 -10.16 13.07 6.87
CA LEU A 133 -9.64 11.73 6.59
C LEU A 133 -9.93 11.31 5.16
N ASP A 134 -11.10 11.64 4.64
CA ASP A 134 -11.49 11.29 3.27
C ASP A 134 -10.60 12.01 2.23
N ASP A 135 -10.28 13.28 2.46
CA ASP A 135 -9.31 14.06 1.66
C ASP A 135 -7.94 13.36 1.67
N ASP A 136 -7.42 13.04 2.85
CA ASP A 136 -6.13 12.34 3.00
C ASP A 136 -6.15 10.97 2.31
N PHE A 137 -7.24 10.20 2.40
CA PHE A 137 -7.34 8.91 1.70
C PHE A 137 -7.26 9.05 0.19
N ALA A 138 -7.88 10.08 -0.38
CA ALA A 138 -7.79 10.35 -1.81
C ALA A 138 -6.36 10.71 -2.23
N ILE A 139 -5.66 11.52 -1.45
CA ILE A 139 -4.25 11.89 -1.71
C ILE A 139 -3.33 10.66 -1.59
N LEU A 140 -3.50 9.87 -0.53
CA LEU A 140 -2.75 8.63 -0.32
C LEU A 140 -2.97 7.64 -1.47
N GLU A 141 -4.19 7.56 -2.01
CA GLU A 141 -4.48 6.73 -3.18
C GLU A 141 -3.58 7.13 -4.36
N HIS A 142 -3.47 8.43 -4.62
CA HIS A 142 -2.64 8.96 -5.70
C HIS A 142 -1.15 8.67 -5.47
N ILE A 143 -0.67 8.88 -4.24
CA ILE A 143 0.72 8.59 -3.84
C ILE A 143 1.04 7.10 -4.08
N VAL A 144 0.18 6.19 -3.61
CA VAL A 144 0.38 4.74 -3.76
C VAL A 144 0.38 4.33 -5.24
N ARG A 145 -0.58 4.84 -6.03
CA ARG A 145 -0.64 4.56 -7.46
C ARG A 145 0.61 5.03 -8.19
N ALA A 146 1.14 6.21 -7.86
CA ALA A 146 2.36 6.74 -8.46
C ALA A 146 3.59 5.87 -8.16
N GLN A 147 3.67 5.27 -6.96
CA GLN A 147 4.77 4.37 -6.60
C GLN A 147 4.74 3.04 -7.36
N LEU A 148 3.53 2.53 -7.66
CA LEU A 148 3.39 1.34 -8.48
C LEU A 148 3.79 1.60 -9.94
N ILE A 149 3.50 2.80 -10.47
CA ILE A 149 3.86 3.18 -11.86
C ILE A 149 5.37 3.39 -12.04
N LYS A 150 6.07 3.99 -11.06
CA LYS A 150 7.53 4.21 -11.14
C LYS A 150 8.33 2.89 -11.22
N LYS A 151 7.77 1.78 -10.75
CA LYS A 151 8.36 0.44 -10.87
C LYS A 151 8.43 -0.01 -12.32
N ASP A 152 7.37 0.22 -13.10
CA ASP A 152 7.32 -0.20 -14.50
C ASP A 152 8.36 0.56 -15.33
N ALA A 153 8.48 1.86 -15.12
CA ALA A 153 9.51 2.68 -15.79
C ALA A 153 10.93 2.25 -15.43
N CYS A 154 11.26 2.09 -14.14
CA CYS A 154 12.60 1.71 -13.71
C CYS A 154 12.97 0.25 -14.10
N ALA A 155 12.00 -0.66 -14.13
CA ALA A 155 12.21 -2.03 -14.60
C ALA A 155 12.46 -2.07 -16.11
N ILE A 156 11.74 -1.26 -16.89
CA ILE A 156 11.96 -1.10 -18.33
C ILE A 156 13.34 -0.50 -18.59
N GLU A 157 13.70 0.60 -17.91
CA GLU A 157 15.00 1.26 -18.06
C GLU A 157 16.17 0.31 -17.73
N ASN A 158 16.07 -0.46 -16.64
CA ASN A 158 17.10 -1.44 -16.29
C ASN A 158 17.17 -2.61 -17.29
N THR A 159 16.04 -3.03 -17.86
CA THR A 159 16.02 -4.07 -18.89
C THR A 159 16.68 -3.58 -20.18
N VAL A 160 16.34 -2.35 -20.61
CA VAL A 160 16.93 -1.70 -21.78
C VAL A 160 18.44 -1.51 -21.59
N ALA A 161 18.88 -1.04 -20.42
CA ALA A 161 20.29 -0.88 -20.11
C ALA A 161 21.06 -2.21 -20.15
N ARG A 162 20.48 -3.31 -19.64
CA ARG A 162 21.09 -4.64 -19.70
C ARG A 162 21.17 -5.17 -21.13
N MET A 163 20.13 -4.98 -21.94
CA MET A 163 20.13 -5.36 -23.35
C MET A 163 21.18 -4.57 -24.15
N ALA A 164 21.29 -3.26 -23.90
CA ALA A 164 22.30 -2.42 -24.52
C ALA A 164 23.73 -2.87 -24.14
N SER A 165 23.96 -3.22 -22.87
CA SER A 165 25.25 -3.76 -22.41
C SER A 165 25.60 -5.08 -23.11
N SER A 166 24.64 -6.01 -23.21
CA SER A 166 24.86 -7.30 -23.89
C SER A 166 25.14 -7.14 -25.38
N LEU A 167 24.50 -6.18 -26.06
CA LEU A 167 24.78 -5.89 -27.47
C LEU A 167 26.20 -5.33 -27.67
N ASN A 168 26.67 -4.49 -26.75
CA ASN A 168 28.01 -3.91 -26.81
C ASN A 168 29.10 -4.97 -26.58
N GLU A 169 28.87 -5.93 -25.67
CA GLU A 169 29.76 -7.07 -25.43
C GLU A 169 29.85 -8.01 -26.65
N VAL A 170 28.73 -8.25 -27.34
CA VAL A 170 28.71 -9.04 -28.59
C VAL A 170 29.46 -8.32 -29.71
N ALA A 171 29.27 -7.01 -29.87
CA ALA A 171 29.97 -6.22 -30.89
C ALA A 171 31.50 -6.26 -30.70
N HIS A 172 31.98 -6.05 -29.48
CA HIS A 172 33.42 -6.12 -29.19
C HIS A 172 33.99 -7.55 -29.26
N GLY A 173 33.20 -8.57 -28.92
CA GLY A 173 33.60 -9.97 -29.10
C GLY A 173 33.75 -10.41 -30.56
N ILE A 174 32.98 -9.80 -31.48
CA ILE A 174 33.06 -10.07 -32.92
C ILE A 174 34.29 -9.37 -33.54
N GLU A 175 34.59 -8.13 -33.15
CA GLU A 175 35.78 -7.41 -33.63
C GLU A 175 37.09 -8.10 -33.22
N GLN A 176 37.17 -8.62 -31.99
CA GLN A 176 38.35 -9.35 -31.52
C GLN A 176 38.55 -10.71 -32.21
N ARG A 177 37.47 -11.38 -32.66
CA ARG A 177 37.58 -12.66 -33.40
C ARG A 177 38.00 -12.46 -34.85
N SER A 178 37.56 -11.39 -35.50
CA SER A 178 37.98 -11.05 -36.87
C SER A 178 39.46 -10.65 -36.97
N ALA A 179 40.05 -10.11 -35.90
CA ALA A 179 41.46 -9.75 -35.84
C ALA A 179 42.41 -10.96 -35.69
N VAL A 180 41.93 -12.09 -35.18
CA VAL A 180 42.76 -13.29 -34.90
C VAL A 180 42.81 -14.27 -36.08
N SER A 181 41.85 -14.22 -37.01
CA SER A 181 41.82 -15.09 -38.20
C SER A 181 42.60 -14.55 -39.42
N GLY A 182 43.32 -13.43 -39.28
CA GLY A 182 44.05 -12.76 -40.36
C GLY A 182 45.57 -12.84 -40.28
N SER A 183 46.14 -13.73 -39.47
CA SER A 183 47.60 -13.96 -39.36
C SER A 183 48.06 -15.18 -40.13
#